data_AF-Q5C3Q0-F1
#
_entry.id   AF-Q5C3Q0-F1
#
_cell.length_a   1.000
_cell.length_b   1.000
_cell.length_c   1.000
_cell.angle_alpha   90.00
_cell.angle_beta   90.00
_cell.angle_gamma   90.00
#
_symmetry.space_group_name_H-M   'P 1'
#
loop_
_entity.id
_entity.type
_entity.pdbx_description
1 polymer ?
#
loop_
_entity_poly.entity_id
_entity_poly.type
_entity_poly.pdbx_seq_one_letter_code
_entity_poly.pdbx_strand_id
1 'polypeptide(L)'
;DAYNYVQNSVAVAGSLGSSSSIVNVSTVSPFSGIGTNSLTRYHFLITINSIEASQKNLLHLVNHLESELNSIFQNQDINLQKLHMCITELKVSISDQLQELIDSAFEHLSTSVIQSQVKTLLTAFKSLKYDLLEEDLDVFAANDPWVESCITHTEDFLKPFRSVLSTENNDRFLLILIHEILHQLDQLIQRKSFSRFGAIQLEKEYRSLFAYLTSISYSSLRDNFTRSLQVCRLLNLDRIDEVHYYWNSTNWCLTAHEVRSILSLRRDFAVNEIRALKLP
;
A
#
# COMPACT_ATOMS: atom_id res chain seq x y z
N ASP A 1 8.83 -31.68 -24.19
CA ASP A 1 7.79 -30.77 -24.73
C ASP A 1 8.15 -29.28 -24.72
N ALA A 2 9.41 -28.90 -24.94
CA ALA A 2 9.78 -27.50 -25.15
C ALA A 2 9.41 -26.98 -26.56
N TYR A 3 9.30 -27.90 -27.53
CA TYR A 3 8.97 -27.58 -28.93
C TYR A 3 7.51 -27.14 -29.12
N ASN A 4 6.58 -27.73 -28.34
CA ASN A 4 5.17 -27.35 -28.35
C ASN A 4 4.91 -26.01 -27.62
N TYR A 5 5.76 -25.64 -26.65
CA TYR A 5 5.66 -24.35 -25.97
C TYR A 5 6.04 -23.19 -26.89
N VAL A 6 7.07 -23.36 -27.73
CA VAL A 6 7.49 -22.35 -28.72
C VAL A 6 6.48 -22.24 -29.87
N GLN A 7 5.92 -23.36 -30.36
CA GLN A 7 4.91 -23.29 -31.44
C GLN A 7 3.59 -22.65 -31.00
N ASN A 8 3.11 -22.92 -29.78
CA ASN A 8 1.91 -22.24 -29.27
C ASN A 8 2.15 -20.75 -28.99
N SER A 9 3.36 -20.37 -28.58
CA SER A 9 3.74 -18.96 -28.40
C SER A 9 3.78 -18.20 -29.72
N VAL A 10 4.23 -18.85 -30.81
CA VAL A 10 4.27 -18.26 -32.16
C VAL A 10 2.90 -18.27 -32.84
N ALA A 11 2.04 -19.27 -32.56
CA ALA A 11 0.68 -19.33 -33.10
C ALA A 11 -0.23 -18.21 -32.56
N VAL A 12 -0.03 -17.77 -31.30
CA VAL A 12 -0.76 -16.63 -30.72
C VAL A 12 -0.24 -15.29 -31.27
N ALA A 13 1.03 -15.22 -31.68
CA ALA A 13 1.60 -14.04 -32.34
C ALA A 13 1.20 -13.92 -33.84
N GLY A 14 0.76 -15.01 -34.47
CA GLY A 14 0.52 -15.10 -35.92
C GLY A 14 -0.88 -14.72 -36.41
N SER A 15 -1.82 -14.31 -35.55
CA SER A 15 -3.20 -13.98 -35.97
C SER A 15 -3.53 -12.50 -36.07
N LEU A 16 -2.54 -11.61 -35.96
CA LEU A 16 -2.71 -10.17 -36.21
C LEU A 16 -2.72 -9.87 -37.72
N GLY A 17 -3.76 -10.37 -38.40
CA GLY A 17 -4.09 -10.05 -39.78
C GLY A 17 -5.15 -8.95 -39.85
N SER A 18 -4.70 -7.75 -40.24
CA SER A 18 -5.46 -6.68 -40.90
C SER A 18 -6.81 -6.26 -40.28
N SER A 19 -6.81 -5.16 -39.53
CA SER A 19 -7.68 -3.99 -39.76
C SER A 19 -7.34 -2.87 -38.77
N SER A 20 -7.21 -1.67 -39.31
CA SER A 20 -6.99 -0.40 -38.62
C SER A 20 -7.90 -0.19 -37.41
N SER A 21 -7.33 -0.07 -36.21
CA SER A 21 -7.77 0.78 -35.08
C SER A 21 -6.75 0.68 -33.93
N ILE A 22 -6.37 1.84 -33.40
CA ILE A 22 -5.38 2.06 -32.36
C ILE A 22 -5.87 1.45 -31.02
N VAL A 23 -5.01 0.62 -30.42
CA VAL A 23 -4.97 0.18 -29.01
C VAL A 23 -6.33 -0.12 -28.38
N ASN A 24 -6.79 -1.37 -28.49
CA ASN A 24 -7.83 -1.91 -27.61
C ASN A 24 -7.20 -3.01 -26.75
N VAL A 25 -6.66 -2.62 -25.58
CA VAL A 25 -6.18 -3.58 -24.58
C VAL A 25 -7.42 -4.15 -23.90
N SER A 26 -7.62 -5.45 -24.11
CA SER A 26 -8.73 -6.23 -23.58
C SER A 26 -8.94 -5.99 -22.09
N THR A 27 -10.16 -5.60 -21.73
CA THR A 27 -10.66 -5.50 -20.35
C THR A 27 -10.35 -6.77 -19.56
N VAL A 28 -9.61 -6.63 -18.46
CA VAL A 28 -9.21 -7.73 -17.58
C VAL A 28 -10.44 -8.29 -16.85
N SER A 29 -10.81 -9.52 -17.18
CA SER A 29 -11.92 -10.29 -16.61
C SER A 29 -11.71 -10.69 -15.14
N PRO A 30 -12.79 -10.95 -14.38
CA PRO A 30 -12.81 -10.80 -12.93
C PRO A 30 -12.18 -11.95 -12.15
N PHE A 31 -11.64 -11.56 -11.00
CA PHE A 31 -10.96 -12.37 -10.01
C PHE A 31 -11.98 -13.16 -9.15
N SER A 32 -12.40 -14.35 -9.59
CA SER A 32 -13.24 -15.22 -8.75
C SER A 32 -12.99 -16.71 -9.01
N GLY A 33 -12.63 -17.47 -7.97
CA GLY A 33 -12.61 -18.95 -8.01
C GLY A 33 -11.23 -19.62 -7.87
N ILE A 34 -11.03 -20.30 -6.75
CA ILE A 34 -9.85 -21.13 -6.45
C ILE A 34 -9.78 -22.28 -7.48
N GLY A 35 -8.70 -22.35 -8.27
CA GLY A 35 -8.42 -23.47 -9.18
C GLY A 35 -7.74 -23.07 -10.50
N THR A 36 -8.17 -21.97 -11.13
CA THR A 36 -7.61 -21.41 -12.38
C THR A 36 -6.94 -20.04 -12.18
N ASN A 37 -7.15 -19.43 -11.01
CA ASN A 37 -6.72 -18.07 -10.69
C ASN A 37 -5.21 -17.90 -10.47
N SER A 38 -4.44 -18.94 -10.12
CA SER A 38 -3.01 -18.76 -9.81
C SER A 38 -2.19 -18.38 -11.05
N LEU A 39 -2.49 -19.00 -12.20
CA LEU A 39 -1.80 -18.71 -13.46
C LEU A 39 -2.18 -17.32 -13.98
N THR A 40 -3.47 -16.97 -13.94
CA THR A 40 -3.94 -15.62 -14.33
C THR A 40 -3.33 -14.54 -13.44
N ARG A 41 -3.25 -14.78 -12.12
CA ARG A 41 -2.56 -13.89 -11.17
C ARG A 41 -1.09 -13.74 -11.52
N TYR A 42 -0.42 -14.86 -11.77
CA TYR A 42 0.98 -14.88 -12.12
C TYR A 42 1.25 -14.07 -13.40
N HIS A 43 0.45 -14.27 -14.46
CA HIS A 43 0.52 -13.48 -15.68
C HIS A 43 0.24 -12.00 -15.44
N PHE A 44 -0.75 -11.67 -14.60
CA PHE A 44 -1.05 -10.29 -14.25
C PHE A 44 0.15 -9.59 -13.60
N LEU A 45 0.81 -10.23 -12.62
CA LEU A 45 2.00 -9.69 -11.97
C LEU A 45 3.19 -9.52 -12.95
N ILE A 46 3.38 -10.49 -13.86
CA ILE A 46 4.39 -10.37 -14.93
C ILE A 46 4.08 -9.20 -15.86
N THR A 47 2.81 -8.99 -16.19
CA THR A 47 2.38 -7.87 -17.05
C THR A 47 2.71 -6.54 -16.39
N ILE A 48 2.50 -6.38 -15.08
CA ILE A 48 2.89 -5.16 -14.35
C ILE A 48 4.40 -4.91 -14.48
N ASN A 49 5.23 -5.93 -14.24
CA ASN A 49 6.68 -5.80 -14.43
C ASN A 49 7.06 -5.49 -15.89
N SER A 50 6.32 -6.04 -16.86
CA SER A 50 6.56 -5.78 -18.28
C SER A 50 6.24 -4.33 -18.64
N ILE A 51 5.20 -3.74 -18.06
CA ILE A 51 4.85 -2.32 -18.25
C ILE A 51 5.94 -1.42 -17.65
N GLU A 52 6.41 -1.71 -16.44
CA GLU A 52 7.53 -1.01 -15.81
C GLU A 52 8.81 -1.12 -16.66
N ALA A 53 9.13 -2.31 -17.17
CA ALA A 53 10.27 -2.50 -18.07
C ALA A 53 10.12 -1.69 -19.36
N SER A 54 8.91 -1.60 -19.92
CA SER A 54 8.60 -0.74 -21.06
C SER A 54 8.80 0.74 -20.75
N GLN A 55 8.46 1.24 -19.55
CA GLN A 55 8.76 2.61 -19.14
C GLN A 55 10.27 2.88 -19.11
N LYS A 56 11.05 1.95 -18.54
CA LYS A 56 12.52 2.05 -18.50
C LYS A 56 13.12 2.03 -19.91
N ASN A 57 12.64 1.13 -20.78
CA ASN A 57 13.07 1.05 -22.17
C ASN A 57 12.72 2.30 -22.97
N LEU A 58 11.52 2.88 -22.76
CA LEU A 58 11.13 4.14 -23.38
C LEU A 58 12.09 5.27 -23.00
N LEU A 59 12.43 5.38 -21.72
CA LEU A 59 13.39 6.39 -21.24
C LEU A 59 14.76 6.21 -21.88
N HIS A 60 15.27 4.98 -21.97
CA HIS A 60 16.54 4.68 -22.65
C HIS A 60 16.49 5.04 -24.14
N LEU A 61 15.40 4.69 -24.83
CA LEU A 61 15.20 5.01 -26.24
C LEU A 61 15.19 6.52 -26.48
N VAL A 62 14.43 7.27 -25.68
CA VAL A 62 14.35 8.73 -25.80
C VAL A 62 15.71 9.38 -25.56
N ASN A 63 16.41 9.00 -24.48
CA ASN A 63 17.73 9.55 -24.19
C ASN A 63 18.75 9.23 -25.30
N HIS A 64 18.66 8.03 -25.88
CA HIS A 64 19.52 7.65 -27.01
C HIS A 64 19.22 8.50 -28.26
N LEU A 65 17.93 8.66 -28.61
CA LEU A 65 17.52 9.50 -29.74
C LEU A 65 17.94 10.96 -29.56
N GLU A 66 17.75 11.54 -28.36
CA GLU A 66 18.19 12.89 -28.04
C GLU A 66 19.72 13.05 -28.20
N SER A 67 20.50 12.06 -27.74
CA SER A 67 21.96 12.06 -27.90
C SER A 67 22.39 11.99 -29.36
N GLU A 68 21.78 11.10 -30.15
CA GLU A 68 22.09 10.95 -31.58
C GLU A 68 21.75 12.22 -32.36
N LEU A 69 20.64 12.88 -32.04
CA LEU A 69 20.25 14.12 -32.69
C LEU A 69 21.20 15.27 -32.41
N ASN A 70 21.61 15.41 -31.15
CA ASN A 70 22.59 16.42 -30.75
C ASN A 70 23.97 16.16 -31.40
N SER A 71 24.30 14.90 -31.67
CA SER A 71 25.54 14.51 -32.36
C SER A 71 25.50 14.82 -33.86
N ILE A 72 24.40 14.46 -34.55
CA ILE A 72 24.25 14.59 -36.00
C ILE A 72 24.03 16.05 -36.41
N PHE A 73 23.28 16.81 -35.63
CA PHE A 73 22.86 18.17 -35.98
C PHE A 73 23.45 19.20 -35.02
N GLN A 74 24.62 19.74 -35.38
CA GLN A 74 25.28 20.81 -34.61
C GLN A 74 24.66 22.21 -34.86
N ASN A 75 23.78 22.35 -35.87
CA ASN A 75 23.17 23.62 -36.26
C ASN A 75 21.66 23.67 -35.91
N GLN A 76 21.20 24.83 -35.43
CA GLN A 76 19.79 25.07 -35.06
C GLN A 76 18.90 25.23 -36.31
N ASP A 77 18.47 24.10 -36.89
CA ASP A 77 17.49 24.07 -37.97
C ASP A 77 16.05 23.93 -37.43
N ILE A 78 15.06 24.51 -38.10
CA ILE A 78 13.63 24.40 -37.75
C ILE A 78 13.18 22.92 -37.72
N ASN A 79 13.77 22.08 -38.58
CA ASN A 79 13.48 20.64 -38.60
C ASN A 79 13.98 19.91 -37.35
N LEU A 80 15.09 20.36 -36.74
CA LEU A 80 15.60 19.82 -35.49
C LEU A 80 14.65 20.11 -34.33
N GLN A 81 14.12 21.34 -34.26
CA GLN A 81 13.13 21.70 -33.23
C GLN A 81 11.86 20.86 -33.32
N LYS A 82 11.34 20.63 -34.52
CA LYS A 82 10.17 19.75 -34.73
C LYS A 82 10.44 18.32 -34.27
N LEU A 83 11.64 17.81 -34.53
CA LEU A 83 12.00 16.44 -34.18
C LEU A 83 12.20 16.28 -32.66
N HIS A 84 12.79 17.27 -31.98
CA HIS A 84 12.78 17.34 -30.52
C HIS A 84 11.37 17.40 -29.93
N MET A 85 10.46 18.16 -30.54
CA MET A 85 9.05 18.18 -30.12
C MET A 85 8.42 16.79 -30.24
N CYS A 86 8.62 16.09 -31.36
CA CYS A 86 8.08 14.73 -31.53
C CYS A 86 8.63 13.74 -30.49
N ILE A 87 9.93 13.82 -30.15
CA ILE A 87 10.53 12.96 -29.12
C ILE A 87 9.98 13.30 -27.73
N THR A 88 9.81 14.59 -27.45
CA THR A 88 9.24 15.05 -26.19
C THR A 88 7.79 14.58 -26.06
N GLU A 89 6.99 14.70 -27.13
CA GLU A 89 5.61 14.24 -27.17
C GLU A 89 5.51 12.73 -27.03
N LEU A 90 6.39 11.97 -27.70
CA LEU A 90 6.48 10.51 -27.54
C LEU A 90 6.78 10.12 -26.09
N LYS A 91 7.78 10.77 -25.48
CA LYS A 91 8.16 10.54 -24.08
C LYS A 91 6.99 10.79 -23.15
N VAL A 92 6.42 11.99 -23.20
CA VAL A 92 5.35 12.40 -22.28
C VAL A 92 4.10 11.53 -22.47
N SER A 93 3.59 11.43 -23.71
CA SER A 93 2.34 10.73 -23.99
C SER A 93 2.40 9.23 -23.64
N ILE A 94 3.48 8.53 -24.00
CA ILE A 94 3.61 7.10 -23.69
C ILE A 94 3.95 6.88 -22.22
N SER A 95 4.81 7.73 -21.61
CA SER A 95 5.09 7.61 -20.17
C SER A 95 3.82 7.76 -19.34
N ASP A 96 2.98 8.74 -19.67
CA ASP A 96 1.70 8.98 -18.97
C ASP A 96 0.76 7.78 -19.13
N GLN A 97 0.58 7.26 -20.36
CA GLN A 97 -0.26 6.08 -20.60
C GLN A 97 0.24 4.83 -19.87
N LEU A 98 1.55 4.57 -19.87
CA LEU A 98 2.13 3.45 -19.15
C LEU A 98 1.97 3.63 -17.63
N GLN A 99 2.10 4.86 -17.13
CA GLN A 99 1.91 5.17 -15.72
C GLN A 99 0.46 4.94 -15.29
N GLU A 100 -0.51 5.42 -16.06
CA GLU A 100 -1.94 5.17 -15.83
C GLU A 100 -2.27 3.67 -15.82
N LEU A 101 -1.65 2.89 -16.71
CA LEU A 101 -1.83 1.44 -16.73
C LEU A 101 -1.28 0.76 -15.46
N ILE A 102 -0.11 1.17 -14.98
CA ILE A 102 0.45 0.65 -13.71
C ILE A 102 -0.47 1.04 -12.55
N ASP A 103 -0.91 2.30 -12.50
CA ASP A 103 -1.77 2.82 -11.44
C ASP A 103 -3.10 2.06 -11.37
N SER A 104 -3.75 1.87 -12.52
CA SER A 104 -4.97 1.07 -12.64
C SER A 104 -4.76 -0.39 -12.24
N ALA A 105 -3.62 -1.00 -12.61
CA ALA A 105 -3.32 -2.38 -12.23
C ALA A 105 -3.17 -2.54 -10.71
N PHE A 106 -2.51 -1.60 -10.04
CA PHE A 106 -2.36 -1.61 -8.59
C PHE A 106 -3.66 -1.28 -7.85
N GLU A 107 -4.49 -0.38 -8.38
CA GLU A 107 -5.84 -0.14 -7.86
C GLU A 107 -6.70 -1.41 -7.94
N HIS A 108 -6.64 -2.11 -9.07
CA HIS A 108 -7.34 -3.38 -9.23
C HIS A 108 -6.83 -4.44 -8.25
N LEU A 109 -5.51 -4.57 -8.09
CA LEU A 109 -4.91 -5.49 -7.12
C LEU A 109 -5.32 -5.15 -5.68
N SER A 110 -5.38 -3.86 -5.36
CA SER A 110 -5.82 -3.36 -4.05
C SER A 110 -7.25 -3.79 -3.74
N THR A 111 -8.18 -3.45 -4.64
CA THR A 111 -9.62 -3.71 -4.47
C THR A 111 -9.97 -5.19 -4.53
N SER A 112 -9.36 -5.95 -5.43
CA SER A 112 -9.69 -7.36 -5.65
C SER A 112 -9.00 -8.34 -4.68
N VAL A 113 -7.80 -8.00 -4.19
CA VAL A 113 -6.98 -8.90 -3.37
C VAL A 113 -6.68 -8.31 -2.01
N ILE A 114 -6.03 -7.16 -1.95
CA ILE A 114 -5.46 -6.62 -0.70
C ILE A 114 -6.57 -6.36 0.32
N GLN A 115 -7.64 -5.66 -0.07
CA GLN A 115 -8.75 -5.34 0.85
C GLN A 115 -9.40 -6.57 1.46
N SER A 116 -9.62 -7.62 0.66
CA SER A 116 -10.19 -8.88 1.18
C SER A 116 -9.22 -9.59 2.11
N GLN A 117 -7.92 -9.56 1.80
CA GLN A 117 -6.92 -10.22 2.63
C GLN A 117 -6.68 -9.50 3.95
N VAL A 118 -6.60 -8.17 3.93
CA VAL A 118 -6.49 -7.37 5.16
C VAL A 118 -7.69 -7.59 6.08
N LYS A 119 -8.91 -7.67 5.54
CA LYS A 119 -10.09 -8.04 6.34
C LYS A 119 -9.93 -9.40 7.03
N THR A 120 -9.39 -10.39 6.32
CA THR A 120 -9.10 -11.71 6.89
C THR A 120 -8.02 -11.62 7.98
N LEU A 121 -6.90 -10.95 7.71
CA LEU A 121 -5.79 -10.75 8.67
C LEU A 121 -6.26 -10.10 9.97
N LEU A 122 -7.17 -9.14 9.88
CA LEU A 122 -7.68 -8.39 11.04
C LEU A 122 -8.92 -9.03 11.70
N THR A 123 -9.29 -10.25 11.33
CA THR A 123 -10.45 -10.93 11.91
C THR A 123 -10.28 -11.16 13.41
N ALA A 124 -9.09 -11.60 13.85
CA ALA A 124 -8.78 -11.78 15.26
C ALA A 124 -8.80 -10.44 16.01
N PHE A 125 -8.13 -9.41 15.48
CA PHE A 125 -8.16 -8.07 16.06
C PHE A 125 -9.58 -7.55 16.25
N LYS A 126 -10.47 -7.78 15.27
CA LYS A 126 -11.86 -7.33 15.33
C LYS A 126 -12.60 -7.90 16.55
N SER A 127 -12.41 -9.18 16.89
CA SER A 127 -13.08 -9.83 18.03
C SER A 127 -12.42 -9.56 19.38
N LEU A 128 -11.14 -9.15 19.41
CA LEU A 128 -10.42 -8.89 20.65
C LEU A 128 -11.00 -7.72 21.45
N LYS A 129 -11.01 -7.89 22.77
CA LYS A 129 -11.40 -6.85 23.73
C LYS A 129 -10.14 -6.23 24.32
N TYR A 130 -10.17 -4.91 24.47
CA TYR A 130 -9.11 -4.15 25.13
C TYR A 130 -9.59 -3.62 26.49
N ASP A 131 -10.55 -4.32 27.09
CA ASP A 131 -10.92 -4.17 28.49
C ASP A 131 -10.03 -5.04 29.37
N LEU A 132 -8.75 -4.67 29.44
CA LEU A 132 -7.76 -5.52 30.09
C LEU A 132 -7.52 -5.06 31.53
N LEU A 133 -7.35 -6.04 32.41
CA LEU A 133 -6.70 -5.89 33.70
C LEU A 133 -5.19 -6.12 33.55
N GLU A 134 -4.45 -5.86 34.62
CA GLU A 134 -3.00 -6.09 34.63
C GLU A 134 -2.66 -7.58 34.41
N GLU A 135 -3.41 -8.48 35.05
CA GLU A 135 -3.24 -9.94 34.92
C GLU A 135 -3.41 -10.44 33.47
N ASP A 136 -4.27 -9.77 32.68
CA ASP A 136 -4.49 -10.12 31.27
C ASP A 136 -3.25 -9.81 30.41
N LEU A 137 -2.40 -8.85 30.83
CA LEU A 137 -1.17 -8.52 30.11
C LEU A 137 -0.15 -9.64 30.20
N ASP A 138 -0.06 -10.31 31.35
CA ASP A 138 0.82 -11.48 31.52
C ASP A 138 0.36 -12.65 30.65
N VAL A 139 -0.97 -12.86 30.57
CA VAL A 139 -1.57 -13.87 29.69
C VAL A 139 -1.25 -13.56 28.23
N PHE A 140 -1.39 -12.31 27.79
CA PHE A 140 -1.10 -11.90 26.41
C PHE A 140 0.40 -11.89 26.11
N ALA A 141 1.25 -11.66 27.10
CA ALA A 141 2.69 -11.77 26.95
C ALA A 141 3.15 -13.23 26.78
N ALA A 142 2.48 -14.17 27.45
CA ALA A 142 2.75 -15.60 27.31
C ALA A 142 2.16 -16.20 26.02
N ASN A 143 1.00 -15.72 25.59
CA ASN A 143 0.32 -16.18 24.39
C ASN A 143 -0.32 -15.00 23.64
N ASP A 144 0.38 -14.50 22.63
CA ASP A 144 -0.09 -13.36 21.84
C ASP A 144 -1.37 -13.70 21.06
N PRO A 145 -2.45 -12.93 21.24
CA PRO A 145 -3.73 -13.29 20.65
C PRO A 145 -3.92 -12.81 19.20
N TRP A 146 -3.00 -12.01 18.65
CA TRP A 146 -3.19 -11.40 17.33
C TRP A 146 -1.93 -11.05 16.55
N VAL A 147 -1.05 -10.16 17.06
CA VAL A 147 -0.03 -9.52 16.24
C VAL A 147 0.97 -10.51 15.67
N GLU A 148 1.35 -11.56 16.40
CA GLU A 148 2.27 -12.59 15.92
C GLU A 148 1.65 -13.40 14.76
N SER A 149 0.38 -13.79 14.91
CA SER A 149 -0.37 -14.46 13.85
C SER A 149 -0.58 -13.55 12.64
N CYS A 150 -0.87 -12.27 12.87
CA CYS A 150 -1.03 -11.26 11.83
C CYS A 150 0.26 -11.10 11.01
N ILE A 151 1.42 -11.01 11.67
CA ILE A 151 2.74 -10.92 11.03
C ILE A 151 3.00 -12.19 10.21
N THR A 152 2.78 -13.36 10.78
CA THR A 152 3.01 -14.65 10.11
C THR A 152 2.16 -14.79 8.84
N HIS A 153 0.86 -14.51 8.94
CA HIS A 153 -0.04 -14.57 7.78
C HIS A 153 0.27 -13.48 6.74
N THR A 154 0.76 -12.31 7.16
CA THR A 154 1.23 -11.27 6.24
C THR A 154 2.45 -11.75 5.45
N GLU A 155 3.41 -12.38 6.11
CA GLU A 155 4.59 -12.95 5.44
C GLU A 155 4.18 -14.03 4.43
N ASP A 156 3.29 -14.94 4.81
CA ASP A 156 2.78 -15.99 3.92
C ASP A 156 2.02 -15.41 2.71
N PHE A 157 1.25 -14.35 2.92
CA PHE A 157 0.56 -13.65 1.85
C PHE A 157 1.53 -12.98 0.85
N LEU A 158 2.65 -12.42 1.34
CA LEU A 158 3.62 -11.69 0.52
C LEU A 158 4.53 -12.58 -0.32
N LYS A 159 4.83 -13.80 0.15
CA LYS A 159 5.73 -14.77 -0.53
C LYS A 159 5.51 -14.90 -2.05
N PRO A 160 4.30 -15.20 -2.56
CA PRO A 160 4.08 -15.37 -4.00
C PRO A 160 4.26 -14.09 -4.83
N PHE A 161 4.11 -12.90 -4.21
CA PHE A 161 4.33 -11.63 -4.91
C PHE A 161 5.82 -11.28 -4.97
N ARG A 162 6.56 -11.54 -3.89
CA ARG A 162 8.01 -11.32 -3.82
C ARG A 162 8.81 -12.17 -4.81
N SER A 163 8.31 -13.35 -5.19
CA SER A 163 8.97 -14.19 -6.18
C SER A 163 8.74 -13.75 -7.62
N VAL A 164 7.80 -12.83 -7.88
CA VAL A 164 7.41 -12.44 -9.24
C VAL A 164 7.65 -10.96 -9.51
N LEU A 165 7.25 -10.07 -8.61
CA LEU A 165 7.36 -8.63 -8.79
C LEU A 165 8.82 -8.16 -8.79
N SER A 166 9.10 -7.13 -9.58
CA SER A 166 10.34 -6.37 -9.48
C SER A 166 10.47 -5.74 -8.09
N THR A 167 11.67 -5.30 -7.71
CA THR A 167 11.90 -4.62 -6.42
C THR A 167 11.00 -3.38 -6.26
N GLU A 168 10.85 -2.59 -7.32
CA GLU A 168 10.06 -1.34 -7.33
C GLU A 168 8.56 -1.63 -7.20
N ASN A 169 8.04 -2.59 -7.97
CA ASN A 169 6.64 -3.00 -7.87
C ASN A 169 6.35 -3.71 -6.54
N ASN A 170 7.33 -4.41 -5.96
CA ASN A 170 7.18 -5.04 -4.66
C ASN A 170 7.06 -4.01 -3.53
N ASP A 171 7.90 -2.96 -3.54
CA ASP A 171 7.81 -1.88 -2.55
C ASP A 171 6.47 -1.12 -2.70
N ARG A 172 6.05 -0.84 -3.94
CA ARG A 172 4.74 -0.24 -4.22
C ARG A 172 3.58 -1.11 -3.70
N PHE A 173 3.62 -2.42 -3.96
CA PHE A 173 2.63 -3.37 -3.46
C PHE A 173 2.57 -3.36 -1.93
N LEU A 174 3.74 -3.40 -1.29
CA LEU A 174 3.86 -3.42 0.16
C LEU A 174 3.30 -2.13 0.79
N LEU A 175 3.59 -0.97 0.21
CA LEU A 175 3.04 0.31 0.69
C LEU A 175 1.51 0.34 0.64
N ILE A 176 0.91 -0.15 -0.45
CA ILE A 176 -0.56 -0.24 -0.56
C ILE A 176 -1.13 -1.18 0.50
N LEU A 177 -0.48 -2.33 0.74
CA LEU A 177 -0.88 -3.26 1.79
C LEU A 177 -0.80 -2.60 3.18
N ILE A 178 0.28 -1.87 3.47
CA ILE A 178 0.47 -1.18 4.75
C ILE A 178 -0.61 -0.14 4.96
N HIS A 179 -0.89 0.69 3.95
CA HIS A 179 -1.95 1.71 4.02
C HIS A 179 -3.31 1.08 4.29
N GLU A 180 -3.64 -0.04 3.63
CA GLU A 180 -4.91 -0.73 3.86
C GLU A 180 -4.97 -1.35 5.28
N ILE A 181 -3.88 -1.96 5.78
CA ILE A 181 -3.81 -2.49 7.15
C ILE A 181 -4.06 -1.37 8.17
N LEU A 182 -3.34 -0.25 8.05
CA LEU A 182 -3.48 0.89 8.96
C LEU A 182 -4.88 1.51 8.88
N HIS A 183 -5.42 1.65 7.68
CA HIS A 183 -6.77 2.17 7.47
C HIS A 183 -7.84 1.31 8.16
N GLN A 184 -7.77 -0.01 7.99
CA GLN A 184 -8.72 -0.93 8.62
C GLN A 184 -8.54 -0.99 10.14
N LEU A 185 -7.31 -0.94 10.64
CA LEU A 185 -7.03 -0.87 12.08
C LEU A 185 -7.62 0.39 12.70
N ASP A 186 -7.42 1.56 12.09
CA ASP A 186 -8.01 2.83 12.54
C ASP A 186 -9.54 2.72 12.66
N GLN A 187 -10.22 2.15 11.66
CA GLN A 187 -11.67 1.94 11.70
C GLN A 187 -12.11 0.97 12.80
N LEU A 188 -11.34 -0.09 13.04
CA LEU A 188 -11.66 -1.10 14.07
C LEU A 188 -11.43 -0.55 15.47
N ILE A 189 -10.39 0.26 15.68
CA ILE A 189 -10.08 0.91 16.96
C ILE A 189 -11.22 1.85 17.38
N GLN A 190 -11.76 2.65 16.44
CA GLN A 190 -12.88 3.55 16.71
C GLN A 190 -14.15 2.84 17.20
N ARG A 191 -14.26 1.53 17.02
CA ARG A 191 -15.41 0.71 17.45
C ARG A 191 -15.15 -0.06 18.76
N LYS A 192 -13.99 0.14 19.38
CA LYS A 192 -13.56 -0.55 20.60
C LYS A 192 -13.64 0.39 21.81
N SER A 193 -13.47 -0.21 22.98
CA SER A 193 -13.31 0.52 24.23
C SER A 193 -12.07 0.00 24.95
N PHE A 194 -11.35 0.90 25.60
CA PHE A 194 -10.03 0.63 26.15
C PHE A 194 -10.01 0.92 27.65
N SER A 195 -9.38 0.00 28.41
CA SER A 195 -8.78 0.31 29.70
C SER A 195 -7.38 0.90 29.49
N ARG A 196 -6.74 1.38 30.57
CA ARG A 196 -5.33 1.81 30.51
C ARG A 196 -4.40 0.69 30.05
N PHE A 197 -4.57 -0.52 30.58
CA PHE A 197 -3.78 -1.69 30.19
C PHE A 197 -4.08 -2.13 28.75
N GLY A 198 -5.34 -2.02 28.32
CA GLY A 198 -5.71 -2.24 26.91
C GLY A 198 -4.99 -1.28 25.95
N ALA A 199 -4.85 -0.01 26.32
CA ALA A 199 -4.09 0.96 25.52
C ALA A 199 -2.59 0.64 25.46
N ILE A 200 -2.00 0.14 26.56
CA ILE A 200 -0.60 -0.30 26.60
C ILE A 200 -0.39 -1.50 25.66
N GLN A 201 -1.30 -2.47 25.73
CA GLN A 201 -1.26 -3.64 24.85
C GLN A 201 -1.37 -3.26 23.38
N LEU A 202 -2.30 -2.36 23.02
CA LEU A 202 -2.44 -1.87 21.65
C LEU A 202 -1.14 -1.18 21.16
N GLU A 203 -0.50 -0.37 22.00
CA GLU A 203 0.77 0.28 21.64
C GLU A 203 1.90 -0.73 21.42
N LYS A 204 1.96 -1.79 22.24
CA LYS A 204 2.90 -2.91 22.05
C LYS A 204 2.68 -3.61 20.71
N GLU A 205 1.43 -3.92 20.37
CA GLU A 205 1.09 -4.57 19.10
C GLU A 205 1.42 -3.68 17.90
N TYR A 206 1.11 -2.38 17.96
CA TYR A 206 1.52 -1.43 16.92
C TYR A 206 3.04 -1.35 16.75
N ARG A 207 3.80 -1.40 17.84
CA ARG A 207 5.27 -1.44 17.77
C ARG A 207 5.78 -2.71 17.11
N SER A 208 5.23 -3.87 17.46
CA SER A 208 5.61 -5.14 16.82
C SER A 208 5.28 -5.12 15.33
N LEU A 209 4.09 -4.66 14.95
CA LEU A 209 3.66 -4.53 13.56
C LEU A 209 4.53 -3.53 12.80
N PHE A 210 4.83 -2.37 13.39
CA PHE A 210 5.73 -1.37 12.80
C PHE A 210 7.13 -1.92 12.57
N ALA A 211 7.69 -2.63 13.55
CA ALA A 211 9.02 -3.24 13.44
C ALA A 211 9.08 -4.28 12.32
N TYR A 212 8.07 -5.14 12.22
CA TYR A 212 7.97 -6.11 11.12
C TYR A 212 7.81 -5.43 9.76
N LEU A 213 6.86 -4.51 9.59
CA LEU A 213 6.62 -3.86 8.30
C LEU A 213 7.84 -3.03 7.86
N THR A 214 8.56 -2.42 8.80
CA THR A 214 9.81 -1.71 8.51
C THR A 214 10.92 -2.66 8.09
N SER A 215 10.98 -3.89 8.62
CA SER A 215 12.04 -4.85 8.26
C SER A 215 11.88 -5.39 6.83
N ILE A 216 10.69 -5.30 6.26
CA ILE A 216 10.38 -5.80 4.91
C ILE A 216 10.19 -4.69 3.87
N SER A 217 10.19 -3.42 4.25
CA SER A 217 10.06 -2.26 3.35
C SER A 217 11.41 -1.62 3.06
N TYR A 218 11.57 -1.08 1.85
CA TYR A 218 12.76 -0.31 1.48
C TYR A 218 12.67 1.15 1.93
N SER A 219 11.46 1.68 2.07
CA SER A 219 11.19 3.06 2.42
C SER A 219 10.89 3.25 3.90
N SER A 220 11.08 4.48 4.41
CA SER A 220 10.75 4.77 5.80
C SER A 220 9.25 4.80 6.01
N LEU A 221 8.74 4.00 6.95
CA LEU A 221 7.32 3.94 7.29
C LEU A 221 6.89 4.91 8.39
N ARG A 222 7.80 5.78 8.88
CA ARG A 222 7.55 6.66 10.02
C ARG A 222 6.32 7.56 9.80
N ASP A 223 6.21 8.15 8.62
CA ASP A 223 5.12 9.08 8.32
C ASP A 223 3.79 8.33 8.20
N ASN A 224 3.79 7.14 7.60
CA ASN A 224 2.62 6.26 7.49
C ASN A 224 2.04 5.90 8.87
N PHE A 225 2.91 5.69 9.87
CA PHE A 225 2.51 5.32 11.24
C PHE A 225 2.24 6.52 12.16
N THR A 226 2.55 7.74 11.74
CA THR A 226 2.48 8.92 12.62
C THR A 226 1.10 9.10 13.22
N ARG A 227 0.05 8.94 12.41
CA ARG A 227 -1.34 9.02 12.88
C ARG A 227 -1.66 7.93 13.91
N SER A 228 -1.40 6.67 13.61
CA SER A 228 -1.70 5.56 14.53
C SER A 228 -0.91 5.64 15.84
N LEU A 229 0.32 6.15 15.80
CA LEU A 229 1.11 6.41 17.01
C LEU A 229 0.54 7.56 17.84
N GLN A 230 -0.03 8.59 17.21
CA GLN A 230 -0.76 9.65 17.95
C GLN A 230 -2.03 9.11 18.60
N VAL A 231 -2.76 8.21 17.91
CA VAL A 231 -3.92 7.50 18.49
C VAL A 231 -3.50 6.70 19.72
N CYS A 232 -2.42 5.90 19.63
CA CYS A 232 -1.90 5.13 20.77
C CYS A 232 -1.52 6.06 21.94
N ARG A 233 -0.84 7.18 21.65
CA ARG A 233 -0.44 8.15 22.66
C ARG A 233 -1.65 8.76 23.39
N LEU A 234 -2.69 9.13 22.65
CA LEU A 234 -3.94 9.63 23.25
C LEU A 234 -4.62 8.60 24.14
N LEU A 235 -4.65 7.34 23.68
CA LEU A 235 -5.21 6.24 24.46
C LEU A 235 -4.35 5.90 25.69
N ASN A 236 -3.06 6.25 25.71
CA ASN A 236 -2.15 6.01 26.82
C ASN A 236 -1.96 7.20 27.78
N LEU A 237 -2.72 8.28 27.62
CA LEU A 237 -2.70 9.37 28.60
C LEU A 237 -3.17 8.88 29.97
N ASP A 238 -2.58 9.42 31.03
CA ASP A 238 -3.03 9.16 32.40
C ASP A 238 -4.15 10.14 32.77
N ARG A 239 -4.11 11.36 32.21
CA ARG A 239 -5.15 12.39 32.40
C ARG A 239 -5.51 13.08 31.09
N ILE A 240 -6.78 13.45 30.95
CA ILE A 240 -7.32 14.10 29.74
C ILE A 240 -6.58 15.41 29.41
N ASP A 241 -6.22 16.20 30.43
CA ASP A 241 -5.53 17.49 30.27
C ASP A 241 -4.13 17.36 29.65
N GLU A 242 -3.51 16.18 29.72
CA GLU A 242 -2.17 15.95 29.15
C GLU A 242 -2.14 16.10 27.64
N VAL A 243 -3.30 16.05 26.98
CA VAL A 243 -3.44 16.30 25.54
C VAL A 243 -2.81 17.64 25.12
N HIS A 244 -2.88 18.67 25.98
CA HIS A 244 -2.35 19.99 25.70
C HIS A 244 -0.83 20.03 25.52
N TYR A 245 -0.09 19.09 26.13
CA TYR A 245 1.36 18.99 25.97
C TYR A 245 1.76 18.50 24.58
N TYR A 246 0.91 17.72 23.92
CA TYR A 246 1.22 17.09 22.64
C TYR A 246 0.61 17.81 21.44
N TRP A 247 -0.53 18.47 21.64
CA TRP A 247 -1.30 19.11 20.60
C TRP A 247 -0.51 20.14 19.79
N ASN A 248 0.40 20.89 20.42
CA ASN A 248 1.22 21.91 19.76
C ASN A 248 2.46 21.36 19.02
N SER A 249 2.58 20.04 18.88
CA SER A 249 3.70 19.43 18.14
C SER A 249 3.59 19.69 16.64
N THR A 250 4.72 19.94 15.98
CA THR A 250 4.78 20.26 14.55
C THR A 250 4.24 19.14 13.64
N ASN A 251 4.19 17.93 14.15
CA ASN A 251 3.80 16.73 13.39
C ASN A 251 2.39 16.26 13.75
N TRP A 252 1.63 17.05 14.51
CA TRP A 252 0.26 16.71 14.91
C TRP A 252 -0.67 16.64 13.69
N CYS A 253 -1.39 15.52 13.53
CA CYS A 253 -2.22 15.29 12.35
C CYS A 253 -3.70 14.97 12.67
N LEU A 254 -4.09 15.00 13.95
CA LEU A 254 -5.46 14.72 14.39
C LEU A 254 -6.25 16.01 14.58
N THR A 255 -7.47 16.06 14.05
CA THR A 255 -8.40 17.16 14.29
C THR A 255 -8.93 17.16 15.73
N ALA A 256 -9.47 18.30 16.18
CA ALA A 256 -10.00 18.42 17.53
C ALA A 256 -11.23 17.51 17.76
N HIS A 257 -11.95 17.19 16.69
CA HIS A 257 -13.04 16.21 16.74
C HIS A 257 -12.51 14.79 16.92
N GLU A 258 -11.51 14.39 16.14
CA GLU A 258 -10.89 13.07 16.23
C GLU A 258 -10.27 12.83 17.60
N VAL A 259 -9.59 13.82 18.18
CA VAL A 259 -9.05 13.71 19.54
C VAL A 259 -10.12 13.41 20.56
N ARG A 260 -11.22 14.18 20.54
CA ARG A 260 -12.34 13.92 21.46
C ARG A 260 -12.94 12.53 21.24
N SER A 261 -13.06 12.11 19.98
CA SER A 261 -13.53 10.77 19.63
C SER A 261 -12.60 9.68 20.16
N ILE A 262 -11.29 9.83 20.01
CA ILE A 262 -10.29 8.84 20.48
C ILE A 262 -10.25 8.79 22.01
N LEU A 263 -10.25 9.95 22.68
CA LEU A 263 -10.30 10.01 24.14
C LEU A 263 -11.57 9.37 24.70
N SER A 264 -12.70 9.46 23.98
CA SER A 264 -13.95 8.83 24.40
C SER A 264 -13.94 7.30 24.35
N LEU A 265 -12.92 6.70 23.70
CA LEU A 265 -12.73 5.25 23.70
C LEU A 265 -12.18 4.74 25.04
N ARG A 266 -11.58 5.60 25.88
CA ARG A 266 -11.13 5.27 27.25
C ARG A 266 -12.31 5.34 28.21
N ARG A 267 -12.61 4.21 28.87
CA ARG A 267 -13.81 4.10 29.72
C ARG A 267 -13.71 4.85 31.05
N ASP A 268 -12.50 5.07 31.52
CA ASP A 268 -12.20 5.80 32.75
C ASP A 268 -12.18 7.32 32.55
N PHE A 269 -12.25 7.80 31.31
CA PHE A 269 -12.30 9.23 30.99
C PHE A 269 -13.75 9.74 30.98
N ALA A 270 -14.03 10.75 31.81
CA ALA A 270 -15.35 11.31 31.93
C ALA A 270 -15.73 12.11 30.68
N VAL A 271 -16.89 11.79 30.07
CA VAL A 271 -17.39 12.47 28.85
C VAL A 271 -17.50 13.98 29.02
N ASN A 272 -17.84 14.46 30.22
CA ASN A 272 -17.95 15.90 30.52
C ASN A 272 -16.59 16.60 30.45
N GLU A 273 -15.52 15.95 30.94
CA GLU A 273 -14.16 16.49 30.89
C GLU A 273 -13.66 16.55 29.45
N ILE A 274 -13.91 15.50 28.65
CA ILE A 274 -13.58 15.49 27.21
C ILE A 274 -14.29 16.62 26.46
N ARG A 275 -15.56 16.90 26.79
CA ARG A 275 -16.33 18.00 26.19
C ARG A 275 -15.83 19.38 26.62
N ALA A 276 -15.34 19.49 27.85
CA ALA A 276 -14.80 20.74 28.40
C ALA A 276 -13.41 21.10 27.85
N LEU A 277 -12.71 20.16 27.21
CA LEU A 277 -11.42 20.41 26.58
C LEU A 277 -11.46 21.54 25.55
N LYS A 278 -10.62 22.55 25.79
CA LYS A 278 -10.39 23.68 24.90
C LYS A 278 -9.29 23.36 23.88
N LEU A 279 -9.64 22.54 22.90
CA LEU A 279 -8.80 22.30 21.73
C LEU A 279 -9.08 23.41 20.69
N PRO A 280 -8.04 23.93 20.00
CA PRO A 280 -8.20 24.94 18.96
C PRO A 280 -8.91 24.42 17.71
#